data_AF-A0A353RHM7-F1
#
_entry.id   AF-A0A353RHM7-F1
#
_cell.length_a   1.000
_cell.length_b   1.000
_cell.length_c   1.000
_cell.angle_alpha   90.00
_cell.angle_beta   90.00
_cell.angle_gamma   90.00
#
_symmetry.space_group_name_H-M   'P 1'
#
loop_
_entity.id
_entity.type
_entity.pdbx_description
1 polymer ?
#
loop_
_entity_poly.entity_id
_entity_poly.type
_entity_poly.pdbx_seq_one_letter_code
_entity_poly.pdbx_strand_id
1 'polypeptide(L)' 'MVKILILGIVILFIAILLMGMQVFFTKKGKFPSLHIGDSKPMQERGITCATSQDAEMSRKESPIEKILKSENI' A
#
# COMPACT_ATOMS: atom_id res chain seq x y z
N MET A 1 -30.53 26.14 18.15
CA MET A 1 -29.47 26.75 17.31
C MET A 1 -28.09 26.45 17.87
N VAL A 2 -27.60 27.18 18.88
CA VAL A 2 -26.20 27.06 19.36
C VAL A 2 -25.82 25.65 19.85
N LYS A 3 -26.71 24.95 20.55
CA LYS A 3 -26.48 23.57 21.03
C LYS A 3 -26.17 22.58 19.89
N ILE A 4 -26.85 22.72 18.75
CA ILE A 4 -26.67 21.85 17.59
C ILE A 4 -25.33 22.16 16.91
N LEU A 5 -24.95 23.43 16.84
CA LEU A 5 -23.64 23.83 16.32
C LEU A 5 -22.49 23.28 17.16
N ILE A 6 -22.58 23.38 18.49
CA ILE A 6 -21.58 22.82 19.41
C ILE A 6 -21.47 21.31 19.23
N LEU A 7 -22.60 20.62 19.16
CA LEU A 7 -22.62 19.17 18.94
C LEU A 7 -21.97 18.78 17.60
N GLY A 8 -22.27 19.51 16.53
CA GLY A 8 -21.67 19.29 15.21
C GLY A 8 -20.16 19.49 15.21
N ILE A 9 -19.67 20.55 15.86
CA ILE A 9 -18.23 20.83 15.97
C ILE A 9 -17.52 19.71 16.74
N VAL A 10 -18.10 19.24 17.86
CA VAL A 10 -17.52 18.16 18.66
C VAL A 10 -17.41 16.87 17.84
N ILE A 11 -18.46 16.50 17.11
CA ILE A 11 -18.46 15.30 16.26
C ILE A 11 -17.43 15.43 15.14
N LEU A 12 -17.37 16.57 14.46
CA LEU A 12 -16.39 16.83 13.40
C LEU A 12 -14.96 16.74 13.92
N PHE A 13 -14.70 17.30 15.09
CA PHE A 13 -13.40 17.25 15.73
C PHE A 13 -12.97 15.81 16.05
N ILE A 14 -13.88 15.01 16.61
CA ILE A 14 -13.63 13.58 16.87
C ILE A 14 -13.35 12.84 15.56
N ALA A 15 -14.10 13.10 14.49
CA ALA A 15 -13.88 12.47 13.18
C ALA A 15 -12.49 12.77 12.62
N ILE A 16 -12.03 14.03 12.70
CA ILE A 16 -10.69 14.43 12.25
C ILE A 16 -9.61 13.71 13.09
N LEU A 17 -9.77 13.67 14.42
CA LEU A 17 -8.82 12.99 15.29
C LEU A 17 -8.71 11.49 15.00
N LEU A 18 -9.85 10.83 14.74
CA LEU A 18 -9.88 9.41 14.39
C LEU A 18 -9.24 9.13 13.03
N MET A 19 -9.54 9.95 12.00
CA MET A 19 -8.90 9.81 10.69
C MET A 19 -7.39 10.01 10.75
N GLY A 20 -6.93 10.98 11.55
CA GLY A 20 -5.53 11.29 11.72
C GLY A 20 -4.84 10.52 12.85
N MET A 21 -5.40 9.41 13.36
CA MET A 21 -4.89 8.77 14.59
C MET A 21 -3.39 8.43 14.50
N GLN A 22 -2.93 7.94 13.35
CA GLN A 22 -1.51 7.65 13.15
C GLN A 22 -0.64 8.92 13.11
N VAL A 23 -1.17 10.03 12.61
CA VAL A 23 -0.44 11.30 12.47
C VAL A 23 -0.39 12.03 13.80
N PHE A 24 -1.50 12.09 14.54
CA PHE A 24 -1.58 12.82 15.82
C PHE A 24 -0.99 12.04 17.00
N PHE A 25 -1.10 10.72 17.03
CA PHE A 25 -0.74 9.91 18.21
C PHE A 25 0.50 9.04 18.05
N THR A 26 1.14 8.97 16.88
CA THR A 26 2.39 8.21 16.72
C THR A 26 3.61 9.12 16.69
N LYS A 27 4.73 8.65 17.26
CA LYS A 27 6.00 9.40 17.34
C LYS A 27 6.56 9.83 15.99
N LYS A 28 6.15 9.18 14.90
CA LYS A 28 6.63 9.51 13.55
C LYS A 28 5.86 10.65 12.91
N GLY A 29 4.65 10.97 13.37
CA GLY A 29 3.87 12.15 12.95
C GLY A 29 3.67 12.28 11.44
N LYS A 30 3.81 11.19 10.69
CA LYS A 30 3.82 11.16 9.23
C LYS A 30 2.73 10.25 8.74
N PHE A 31 2.10 10.62 7.63
CA PHE A 31 1.23 9.70 6.91
C PHE A 31 2.04 8.49 6.44
N PRO A 32 1.47 7.28 6.52
CA PRO A 32 2.13 6.09 6.00
C PRO A 32 2.39 6.26 4.50
N SER A 33 3.54 5.77 4.04
CA SER A 33 3.87 5.77 2.61
C SER A 33 2.86 4.90 1.86
N LEU A 34 2.15 5.49 0.90
CA LEU A 34 1.25 4.75 0.00
C LEU A 34 2.01 4.05 -1.14
N HIS A 35 3.33 4.24 -1.22
CA HIS A 35 4.18 3.53 -2.16
C HIS A 35 4.34 2.07 -1.73
N ILE A 36 3.85 1.15 -2.58
CA ILE A 36 4.01 -0.30 -2.42
C ILE A 36 5.48 -0.65 -2.13
N GLY A 37 6.40 0.01 -2.84
CA GLY A 37 7.84 -0.22 -2.76
C GLY A 37 8.46 0.11 -1.41
N ASP A 38 7.84 0.95 -0.57
CA ASP A 38 8.39 1.31 0.74
C ASP A 38 7.90 0.38 1.85
N SER A 39 6.91 -0.46 1.55
CA SER A 39 6.25 -1.32 2.52
C SER A 39 6.93 -2.69 2.62
N LYS A 40 7.83 -2.84 3.61
CA LYS A 40 8.44 -4.13 3.98
C LYS A 40 7.45 -5.30 4.05
N PRO A 41 6.28 -5.19 4.72
CA PRO A 41 5.34 -6.31 4.80
C PRO A 41 4.71 -6.70 3.46
N MET A 42 4.63 -5.79 2.46
CA MET A 42 4.16 -6.16 1.12
C MET A 42 5.29 -6.78 0.31
N GLN A 43 6.51 -6.29 0.45
CA GLN A 43 7.71 -6.91 -0.14
C GLN A 43 7.91 -8.35 0.35
N GLU A 44 7.74 -8.61 1.65
CA GLU A 44 7.82 -9.95 2.25
C GLU A 44 6.77 -10.91 1.67
N ARG A 45 5.63 -10.39 1.21
CA ARG A 45 4.58 -11.15 0.51
C ARG A 45 4.84 -11.31 -1.00
N GLY A 46 5.96 -10.80 -1.51
CA GLY A 46 6.28 -10.78 -2.94
C GLY A 46 5.44 -9.81 -3.76
N ILE A 47 4.73 -8.87 -3.12
CA ILE A 47 3.89 -7.89 -3.82
C ILE A 47 4.76 -6.69 -4.18
N THR A 48 4.94 -6.45 -5.48
CA THR A 48 5.72 -5.33 -6.01
C THR A 48 4.89 -4.47 -6.98
N CYS A 49 5.42 -3.34 -7.46
CA CYS A 49 4.66 -2.48 -8.36
C CYS A 49 4.48 -3.14 -9.73
N ALA A 50 3.46 -2.75 -10.49
CA ALA A 50 3.19 -3.33 -11.80
C ALA A 50 4.44 -3.28 -12.71
N THR A 51 5.13 -2.14 -12.75
CA THR A 51 6.36 -1.96 -13.53
C THR A 51 7.50 -2.90 -13.12
N SER A 52 7.69 -3.15 -11.82
CA SER A 52 8.72 -4.09 -11.37
C SER A 52 8.32 -5.54 -11.68
N GLN A 53 7.03 -5.87 -11.57
CA GLN A 53 6.51 -7.18 -11.95
C GLN A 53 6.68 -7.42 -13.47
N ASP A 54 6.36 -6.43 -14.30
CA ASP A 54 6.54 -6.50 -15.76
C ASP A 54 8.02 -6.68 -16.14
N ALA A 55 8.92 -5.92 -15.51
CA ALA A 55 10.36 -6.04 -15.75
C ALA A 55 10.93 -7.38 -15.27
N GLU A 56 10.41 -7.94 -14.17
CA GLU A 56 10.78 -9.29 -13.72
C GLU A 56 10.27 -10.35 -14.69
N MET A 57 9.02 -10.23 -15.16
CA MET A 57 8.41 -11.17 -16.09
C MET A 57 9.11 -11.17 -17.45
N SER A 58 9.53 -10.00 -17.94
CA SER A 58 10.33 -9.86 -19.16
C SER A 58 11.71 -10.52 -19.08
N ARG A 59 12.25 -10.73 -17.87
CA ARG A 59 13.56 -11.41 -17.67
C ARG A 59 13.42 -12.91 -17.47
N LYS A 60 12.21 -13.43 -17.26
CA LYS A 60 11.98 -14.87 -17.11
C LYS A 60 11.83 -15.51 -18.48
N GLU A 61 12.52 -16.63 -18.71
CA GLU A 61 12.26 -17.47 -19.87
C GLU A 61 10.77 -17.83 -19.92
N SER A 62 10.21 -17.75 -21.12
CA SER A 62 8.81 -18.09 -21.31
C SER A 62 8.57 -19.54 -20.86
N PRO A 63 7.43 -19.86 -20.23
CA PRO A 63 7.10 -21.24 -19.88
C PRO A 63 7.21 -22.19 -21.09
N ILE A 64 6.90 -21.68 -22.29
CA ILE A 64 7.01 -22.38 -23.57
C ILE A 64 8.47 -22.71 -23.90
N GLU A 65 9.41 -21.76 -23.77
CA GLU A 65 10.85 -22.04 -23.95
C GLU A 65 11.38 -23.11 -23.00
N LYS A 66 10.93 -23.08 -21.74
CA LYS A 66 11.34 -24.10 -20.76
C LYS A 66 10.86 -25.50 -21.14
N ILE A 67 9.62 -25.59 -21.64
CA ILE A 67 9.03 -26.85 -22.10
C ILE A 67 9.81 -27.37 -23.32
N LEU A 68 10.03 -26.52 -24.34
CA LEU A 68 10.79 -26.87 -25.55
C LEU A 68 12.21 -27.37 -25.22
N LYS A 69 12.91 -26.68 -24.31
CA LYS A 69 14.25 -27.07 -23.86
C LYS A 69 14.26 -28.36 -23.04
N SER A 70 13.20 -28.64 -22.28
CA SER A 70 13.08 -29.89 -21.51
C SER A 70 12.76 -31.11 -22.37
N GLU A 71 12.04 -30.92 -23.47
CA GLU A 71 11.73 -31.98 -24.45
C GLU A 71 12.88 -32.23 -25.43
N ASN A 72 13.98 -31.45 -25.35
CA ASN A 72 15.22 -31.62 -26.11
C ASN A 72 14.99 -31.74 -27.64
N ILE A 73 14.19 -30.81 -28.19
CA ILE A 73 14.14 -30.46 -29.61
C ILE A 73 15.20 -29.39 -29.88
#